data_AF-A0A381WLH6-F1
#
_entry.id   AF-A0A381WLH6-F1
#
_cell.length_a   1.000
_cell.length_b   1.000
_cell.length_c   1.000
_cell.angle_alpha   90.00
_cell.angle_beta   90.00
_cell.angle_gamma   90.00
#
_symmetry.space_group_name_H-M   'P 1'
#
loop_
_entity.id
_entity.type
_entity.pdbx_description
1 polymer ?
#
loop_
_entity_poly.entity_id
_entity_poly.type
_entity_poly.pdbx_seq_one_letter_code
_entity_poly.pdbx_strand_id
1 'polypeptide(L)'
;MIEIKPISDFNLYHTLSCGQAFRWYEDDGWFYGIVDDRLLKICQEDSTLLVESSDESDPKKLQQYLWHYFDLDRDLSRILDSINKDQYMNASVGVCRGMRIMNQDLWECLGSFILSQNSNVPRIKQMIRKISEEFGNPISLDGC
;
A
#
# COMPACT_ATOMS: atom_id res chain seq x y z
N MET A 1 -4.92 -17.24 -4.57
CA MET A 1 -5.06 -15.93 -5.25
C MET A 1 -6.50 -15.44 -5.11
N ILE A 2 -6.68 -14.20 -4.69
CA ILE A 2 -7.96 -13.51 -4.47
C ILE A 2 -8.04 -12.34 -5.43
N GLU A 3 -9.24 -12.05 -5.94
CA GLU A 3 -9.50 -10.92 -6.83
C GLU A 3 -10.37 -9.88 -6.12
N ILE A 4 -9.92 -8.63 -6.08
CA ILE A 4 -10.70 -7.49 -5.58
C ILE A 4 -11.13 -6.66 -6.79
N LYS A 5 -12.44 -6.62 -7.04
CA LYS A 5 -13.04 -5.92 -8.19
C LYS A 5 -14.52 -5.58 -7.95
N PRO A 6 -15.09 -4.59 -8.67
CA PRO A 6 -14.38 -3.62 -9.49
C PRO A 6 -13.78 -2.49 -8.64
N ILE A 7 -12.58 -2.04 -8.98
CA ILE A 7 -11.92 -0.89 -8.33
C ILE A 7 -11.90 0.27 -9.33
N SER A 8 -12.30 1.46 -8.85
CA SER A 8 -12.32 2.69 -9.62
C SER A 8 -11.40 3.74 -9.01
N ASP A 9 -10.83 4.60 -9.85
CA ASP A 9 -9.92 5.68 -9.44
C ASP A 9 -8.85 5.19 -8.43
N PHE A 10 -8.15 4.12 -8.79
CA PHE A 10 -7.08 3.55 -7.99
C PHE A 10 -5.90 3.16 -8.87
N ASN A 11 -4.70 3.50 -8.41
CA ASN A 11 -3.45 3.09 -9.01
C ASN A 11 -2.52 2.60 -7.89
N LEU A 12 -2.22 1.30 -7.92
CA LEU A 12 -1.43 0.61 -6.93
C LEU A 12 0.00 1.17 -6.85
N TYR A 13 0.63 1.39 -8.01
CA TYR A 13 1.98 1.94 -8.09
C TYR A 13 2.04 3.34 -7.46
N HIS A 14 1.15 4.26 -7.85
CA HIS A 14 1.12 5.60 -7.28
C HIS A 14 0.84 5.58 -5.78
N THR A 15 0.00 4.67 -5.30
CA THR A 15 -0.33 4.54 -3.88
C THR A 15 0.86 4.01 -3.07
N LEU A 16 1.51 2.94 -3.52
CA LEU A 16 2.60 2.30 -2.77
C LEU A 16 3.95 3.03 -2.89
N SER A 17 4.16 3.77 -3.98
CA SER A 17 5.44 4.43 -4.28
C SER A 17 5.48 5.93 -3.93
N CYS A 18 4.41 6.51 -3.38
CA CYS A 18 4.37 7.94 -3.02
C CYS A 18 5.10 8.30 -1.71
N GLY A 19 5.75 7.32 -1.06
CA GLY A 19 6.50 7.55 0.19
C GLY A 19 5.67 7.54 1.47
N GLN A 20 4.39 7.14 1.41
CA GLN A 20 3.53 7.02 2.58
C GLN A 20 3.79 5.72 3.38
N ALA A 21 4.35 4.70 2.75
CA ALA A 21 4.64 3.40 3.35
C ALA A 21 6.01 2.88 2.92
N PHE A 22 6.65 2.11 3.78
CA PHE A 22 8.06 1.71 3.60
C PHE A 22 8.27 0.19 3.56
N ARG A 23 7.26 -0.61 3.89
CA ARG A 23 7.35 -2.07 3.90
C ARG A 23 6.92 -2.74 2.59
N TRP A 24 6.68 -1.95 1.55
CA TRP A 24 6.39 -2.43 0.20
C TRP A 24 7.64 -2.44 -0.68
N TYR A 25 7.81 -3.50 -1.45
CA TYR A 25 8.87 -3.70 -2.44
C TYR A 25 8.24 -4.16 -3.76
N GLU A 26 8.69 -3.59 -4.88
CA GLU A 26 8.23 -3.94 -6.22
C GLU A 26 9.23 -4.88 -6.89
N ASP A 27 8.73 -5.95 -7.49
CA ASP A 27 9.51 -6.88 -8.32
C ASP A 27 8.65 -7.38 -9.48
N ASP A 28 9.10 -7.15 -10.71
CA ASP A 28 8.45 -7.57 -11.96
C ASP A 28 6.94 -7.27 -12.04
N GLY A 29 6.54 -6.05 -11.64
CA GLY A 29 5.15 -5.59 -11.63
C GLY A 29 4.30 -6.09 -10.46
N TRP A 30 4.86 -6.91 -9.58
CA TRP A 30 4.26 -7.33 -8.31
C TRP A 30 4.78 -6.52 -7.14
N PHE A 31 3.90 -6.23 -6.20
CA PHE A 31 4.24 -5.61 -4.93
C PHE A 31 4.19 -6.63 -3.82
N TYR A 32 5.29 -6.74 -3.09
CA TYR A 32 5.45 -7.56 -1.91
C TYR A 32 5.48 -6.65 -0.69
N GLY A 33 4.64 -6.94 0.30
CA GLY A 33 4.60 -6.13 1.50
C GLY A 33 4.09 -6.89 2.70
N ILE A 34 4.55 -6.49 3.87
CA ILE A 34 4.02 -6.99 5.13
C ILE A 34 3.06 -5.93 5.66
N VAL A 35 1.82 -6.32 5.88
CA VAL A 35 0.77 -5.46 6.46
C VAL A 35 0.15 -6.21 7.63
N ASP A 36 0.22 -5.61 8.82
CA ASP A 36 0.01 -6.32 10.09
C ASP A 36 0.87 -7.60 10.11
N ASP A 37 0.27 -8.75 10.45
CA ASP A 37 0.92 -10.06 10.48
C ASP A 37 0.74 -10.85 9.16
N ARG A 38 0.59 -10.17 8.02
CA ARG A 38 0.36 -10.80 6.72
C ARG A 38 1.41 -10.39 5.71
N LEU A 39 2.06 -11.38 5.09
CA LEU A 39 2.84 -11.17 3.89
C LEU A 39 1.90 -11.22 2.68
N LEU A 40 1.87 -10.13 1.91
CA LEU A 40 1.02 -9.95 0.75
C LEU A 40 1.87 -9.83 -0.51
N LYS A 41 1.39 -10.44 -1.59
CA LYS A 41 1.88 -10.24 -2.96
C LYS A 41 0.70 -9.76 -3.81
N ILE A 42 0.80 -8.55 -4.34
CA ILE A 42 -0.32 -7.85 -4.98
C ILE A 42 0.12 -7.29 -6.34
N CYS A 43 -0.71 -7.42 -7.37
CA CYS A 43 -0.59 -6.64 -8.59
C CYS A 43 -1.96 -6.07 -8.99
N GLN A 44 -1.94 -5.07 -9.86
CA GLN A 44 -3.14 -4.46 -10.42
C GLN A 44 -3.24 -4.73 -11.91
N GLU A 45 -4.39 -5.26 -12.33
CA GLU A 45 -4.78 -5.42 -13.73
C GLU A 45 -6.07 -4.62 -13.96
N ASP A 46 -5.94 -3.47 -14.63
CA ASP A 46 -7.02 -2.52 -14.86
C ASP A 46 -7.78 -2.15 -13.56
N SER A 47 -9.00 -2.69 -13.41
CA SER A 47 -9.91 -2.46 -12.28
C SER A 47 -9.94 -3.61 -11.28
N THR A 48 -8.96 -4.51 -11.35
CA THR A 48 -8.84 -5.69 -10.49
C THR A 48 -7.51 -5.68 -9.76
N LEU A 49 -7.52 -5.94 -8.45
CA LEU A 49 -6.30 -6.31 -7.72
C LEU A 49 -6.24 -7.83 -7.55
N LEU A 50 -5.13 -8.41 -7.97
CA LEU A 50 -4.79 -9.81 -7.72
C LEU A 50 -3.96 -9.87 -6.44
N VAL A 51 -4.38 -10.69 -5.48
CA VAL A 51 -3.76 -10.76 -4.15
C VAL A 51 -3.44 -12.21 -3.78
N GLU A 52 -2.20 -12.44 -3.36
CA GLU A 52 -1.75 -13.62 -2.64
C GLU A 52 -1.36 -13.20 -1.21
N SER A 53 -1.65 -14.05 -0.22
CA SER A 53 -1.50 -13.73 1.20
C SER A 53 -1.02 -14.96 1.95
N SER A 54 -0.12 -14.75 2.92
CA SER A 54 0.32 -15.80 3.85
C SER A 54 -0.78 -16.19 4.85
N ASP A 55 -1.77 -15.32 5.04
CA ASP A 55 -2.97 -15.61 5.81
C ASP A 55 -3.98 -16.36 4.91
N GLU A 56 -4.13 -17.66 5.17
CA GLU A 56 -5.09 -18.55 4.51
C GLU A 56 -6.52 -18.45 5.10
N SER A 57 -6.77 -17.50 6.01
CA SER A 57 -8.10 -17.26 6.55
C SER A 57 -9.08 -16.76 5.50
N ASP A 58 -10.32 -16.51 5.92
CA ASP A 58 -11.47 -16.17 5.08
C ASP A 58 -11.14 -15.10 4.01
N PRO A 59 -11.15 -15.45 2.71
CA PRO A 59 -10.86 -14.53 1.62
C PRO A 59 -11.73 -13.26 1.63
N LYS A 60 -12.97 -13.35 2.13
CA LYS A 60 -13.87 -12.19 2.23
C LYS A 60 -13.40 -11.20 3.28
N LYS A 61 -12.82 -11.69 4.38
CA LYS A 61 -12.26 -10.81 5.42
C LYS A 61 -11.03 -10.09 4.91
N LEU A 62 -10.15 -10.79 4.18
CA LEU A 62 -8.99 -10.16 3.56
C LEU A 62 -9.41 -9.12 2.51
N GLN A 63 -10.41 -9.43 1.68
CA GLN A 63 -10.96 -8.47 0.73
C GLN A 63 -11.50 -7.21 1.44
N GLN A 64 -12.30 -7.36 2.49
CA GLN A 64 -12.84 -6.24 3.27
C GLN A 64 -11.72 -5.43 3.93
N TYR A 65 -10.71 -6.11 4.47
CA TYR A 65 -9.55 -5.49 5.08
C TYR A 65 -8.79 -4.64 4.05
N LEU A 66 -8.46 -5.19 2.88
CA LEU A 66 -7.72 -4.46 1.84
C LEU A 66 -8.54 -3.32 1.24
N TRP A 67 -9.86 -3.49 1.16
CA TRP A 67 -10.76 -2.41 0.77
C TRP A 67 -10.65 -1.20 1.70
N HIS A 68 -10.59 -1.46 3.01
CA HIS A 68 -10.34 -0.42 4.01
C HIS A 68 -8.89 0.10 3.95
N TYR A 69 -7.90 -0.78 3.90
CA TYR A 69 -6.47 -0.42 3.91
C TYR A 69 -6.11 0.55 2.78
N PHE A 70 -6.62 0.31 1.56
CA PHE A 70 -6.40 1.18 0.40
C PHE A 70 -7.43 2.32 0.28
N ASP A 71 -8.34 2.48 1.25
CA ASP A 71 -9.37 3.52 1.30
C ASP A 71 -10.23 3.55 0.03
N LEU A 72 -10.65 2.37 -0.46
CA LEU A 72 -11.31 2.21 -1.76
C LEU A 72 -12.76 2.74 -1.78
N ASP A 73 -13.41 2.87 -0.61
CA ASP A 73 -14.76 3.44 -0.47
C ASP A 73 -14.81 4.96 -0.72
N ARG A 74 -13.68 5.65 -0.63
CA ARG A 74 -13.65 7.11 -0.72
C ARG A 74 -13.81 7.57 -2.17
N ASP A 75 -14.66 8.57 -2.38
CA ASP A 75 -14.82 9.21 -3.68
C ASP A 75 -13.62 10.11 -4.00
N LEU A 76 -12.61 9.51 -4.66
CA LEU A 76 -11.38 10.20 -5.02
C LEU A 76 -11.66 11.33 -6.03
N SER A 77 -12.54 11.11 -7.00
CA SER A 77 -12.89 12.12 -8.00
C SER A 77 -13.42 13.40 -7.35
N ARG A 78 -14.35 13.28 -6.38
CA ARG A 78 -14.86 14.44 -5.63
C ARG A 78 -13.76 15.17 -4.85
N ILE A 79 -12.80 14.45 -4.29
CA ILE A 79 -11.67 15.06 -3.56
C ILE A 79 -10.77 15.82 -4.52
N LEU A 80 -10.42 15.20 -5.65
CA LEU A 80 -9.58 15.82 -6.68
C LEU A 80 -10.26 17.09 -7.23
N ASP A 81 -11.57 17.07 -7.49
CA ASP A 81 -12.32 18.26 -7.92
C ASP A 81 -12.30 19.39 -6.88
N SER A 82 -12.26 19.02 -5.59
CA SER A 82 -12.22 19.99 -4.50
C SER A 82 -10.87 20.71 -4.36
N ILE A 83 -9.77 20.07 -4.77
CA ILE A 83 -8.40 20.64 -4.64
C ILE A 83 -7.83 21.13 -5.98
N ASN A 84 -8.33 20.63 -7.11
CA ASN A 84 -7.84 20.97 -8.45
C ASN A 84 -8.33 22.36 -8.87
N LYS A 85 -7.66 23.40 -8.38
CA LYS A 85 -8.03 24.81 -8.57
C LYS A 85 -7.10 25.61 -9.47
N ASP A 86 -5.97 25.03 -9.87
CA ASP A 86 -4.98 25.69 -10.71
C ASP A 86 -4.25 24.68 -11.62
N GLN A 87 -3.45 25.21 -12.54
CA GLN A 87 -2.73 24.43 -13.54
C GLN A 87 -1.67 23.48 -12.95
N TYR A 88 -1.07 23.82 -11.81
CA TYR A 88 -0.04 23.01 -11.17
C TYR A 88 -0.67 21.79 -10.49
N MET A 89 -1.81 22.01 -9.81
CA MET A 89 -2.60 20.92 -9.27
C MET A 89 -3.16 20.05 -10.39
N ASN A 90 -3.66 20.65 -11.49
CA ASN A 90 -4.17 19.89 -12.63
C ASN A 90 -3.12 18.94 -13.22
N ALA A 91 -1.90 19.45 -13.45
CA ALA A 91 -0.78 18.64 -13.93
C ALA A 91 -0.43 17.51 -12.95
N SER A 92 -0.40 17.80 -11.65
CA SER A 92 -0.10 16.81 -10.61
C SER A 92 -1.18 15.73 -10.53
N VAL A 93 -2.46 16.10 -10.60
CA VAL A 93 -3.60 15.18 -10.62
C VAL A 93 -3.56 14.31 -11.87
N GLY A 94 -3.20 14.86 -13.03
CA GLY A 94 -3.08 14.10 -14.27
C GLY A 94 -2.03 12.98 -14.19
N VAL A 95 -0.87 13.25 -13.58
CA VAL A 95 0.23 12.28 -13.45
C VAL A 95 -0.01 11.28 -12.32
N CYS A 96 -0.66 11.70 -11.23
CA CYS A 96 -0.82 10.89 -10.01
C CYS A 96 -2.24 10.35 -9.82
N ARG A 97 -3.08 10.34 -10.85
CA ARG A 97 -4.48 9.92 -10.71
C ARG A 97 -4.57 8.49 -10.20
N GLY A 98 -5.46 8.27 -9.22
CA GLY A 98 -5.62 6.98 -8.55
C GLY A 98 -4.70 6.77 -7.34
N MET A 99 -3.80 7.71 -7.03
CA MET A 99 -3.11 7.73 -5.74
C MET A 99 -4.12 7.88 -4.59
N ARG A 100 -4.04 6.98 -3.60
CA ARG A 100 -4.87 7.04 -2.39
C ARG A 100 -4.00 7.15 -1.13
N ILE A 101 -4.56 7.72 -0.07
CA ILE A 101 -3.96 7.71 1.26
C ILE A 101 -4.42 6.41 1.95
N MET A 102 -3.47 5.62 2.43
CA MET A 102 -3.76 4.31 3.03
C MET A 102 -4.12 4.44 4.52
N ASN A 103 -5.02 3.57 4.98
CA ASN A 103 -5.37 3.39 6.40
C ASN A 103 -4.38 2.41 7.05
N GLN A 104 -3.13 2.85 7.23
CA GLN A 104 -2.05 2.05 7.85
C GLN A 104 -2.23 1.90 9.36
N ASP A 105 -1.63 0.85 9.94
CA ASP A 105 -1.52 0.71 11.39
C ASP A 105 -0.83 1.93 12.02
N LEU A 106 -1.39 2.41 13.13
CA LEU A 106 -0.95 3.63 13.79
C LEU A 106 0.46 3.48 14.37
N TRP A 107 0.78 2.33 14.96
CA TRP A 107 2.07 2.09 15.57
C TRP A 107 3.17 1.95 14.52
N GLU A 108 2.92 1.16 13.46
CA GLU A 108 3.86 1.01 12.35
C GLU A 108 4.11 2.36 11.65
N CYS A 109 3.05 3.14 11.41
CA CYS A 109 3.17 4.49 10.84
C CYS A 109 4.03 5.39 11.73
N LEU A 110 3.72 5.48 13.02
CA LEU A 110 4.48 6.30 13.97
C LEU A 110 5.97 5.90 14.02
N GLY A 111 6.25 4.61 14.20
CA GLY A 111 7.62 4.11 14.25
C GLY A 111 8.39 4.38 12.95
N SER A 112 7.75 4.15 11.81
CA SER A 112 8.33 4.39 10.48
C SER A 112 8.71 5.85 10.28
N PHE A 113 7.84 6.79 10.68
CA PHE A 113 8.11 8.22 10.53
C PHE A 113 9.06 8.79 11.60
N ILE A 114 9.21 8.15 12.76
CA ILE A 114 10.31 8.46 13.68
C ILE A 114 11.65 8.09 13.02
N LEU A 115 11.72 6.92 12.37
CA LEU A 115 12.92 6.45 11.66
C LEU A 115 13.22 7.23 10.38
N SER A 116 12.25 7.96 9.83
CA SER A 116 12.43 8.73 8.59
C SER A 116 13.13 10.06 8.78
N GLN A 117 13.23 10.56 10.01
CA GLN A 117 13.84 11.85 10.30
C GLN A 117 15.30 11.92 9.80
N ASN A 118 15.57 12.87 8.90
CA ASN A 118 16.88 13.08 8.28
C ASN A 118 17.49 11.81 7.65
N SER A 119 16.65 11.01 6.99
CA SER A 119 17.02 9.77 6.32
C SER A 119 16.54 9.75 4.87
N ASN A 120 16.97 8.76 4.09
CA ASN A 120 16.48 8.53 2.73
C ASN A 120 15.67 7.23 2.66
N VAL A 121 14.79 7.11 1.67
CA VAL A 121 13.86 5.97 1.55
C VAL A 121 14.60 4.61 1.65
N PRO A 122 15.71 4.34 0.93
CA PRO A 122 16.44 3.09 1.08
C PRO A 122 16.89 2.79 2.53
N ARG A 123 17.42 3.81 3.23
CA ARG A 123 17.88 3.66 4.61
C ARG A 123 16.70 3.45 5.58
N ILE A 124 15.56 4.10 5.36
CA ILE A 124 14.34 3.92 6.16
C ILE A 124 13.85 2.48 6.03
N LYS A 125 13.69 1.98 4.79
CA LYS A 125 13.28 0.60 4.53
C LYS A 125 14.21 -0.40 5.23
N GLN A 126 15.52 -0.15 5.18
CA GLN A 126 16.51 -1.00 5.84
C GLN A 126 16.38 -0.99 7.38
N MET A 127 16.18 0.18 8.00
CA MET A 127 16.02 0.28 9.45
C MET A 127 14.75 -0.43 9.94
N ILE A 128 13.64 -0.22 9.24
CA ILE A 128 12.37 -0.91 9.54
C ILE A 128 12.55 -2.42 9.41
N ARG A 129 13.14 -2.89 8.30
CA ARG A 129 13.42 -4.31 8.07
C ARG A 129 14.23 -4.93 9.20
N LYS A 130 15.31 -4.28 9.65
CA LYS A 130 16.14 -4.78 10.75
C LYS A 130 15.38 -4.89 12.07
N ILE A 131 14.53 -3.91 12.38
CA ILE A 131 13.68 -3.96 13.58
C ILE A 131 12.69 -5.12 13.48
N SER A 132 12.07 -5.32 12.31
CA SER A 132 11.16 -6.43 12.07
C SER A 132 11.85 -7.80 12.13
N GLU A 133 13.08 -7.92 11.62
CA GLU A 133 13.85 -9.17 11.66
C GLU A 133 14.31 -9.52 13.09
N GLU A 134 14.66 -8.53 13.91
CA GLU A 134 15.14 -8.74 15.27
C GLU A 134 14.01 -8.95 16.29
N PHE A 135 12.90 -8.23 16.14
CA PHE A 135 11.83 -8.18 17.16
C PHE A 135 10.45 -8.61 16.65
N GLY A 136 10.30 -8.86 15.36
CA GLY A 136 9.04 -9.31 14.76
C GLY A 136 8.85 -10.83 14.82
N ASN A 137 7.66 -11.27 14.42
CA ASN A 137 7.35 -12.68 14.24
C ASN A 137 7.73 -13.12 12.82
N PRO A 138 8.26 -14.35 12.63
CA PRO A 138 8.52 -14.89 11.30
C PRO A 138 7.20 -15.16 10.56
N ILE A 139 7.16 -14.79 9.28
CA ILE A 139 6.02 -14.98 8.37
C ILE A 139 6.59 -15.46 7.03
N SER A 140 5.91 -16.42 6.39
CA SER A 140 6.32 -17.02 5.11
C SER A 140 5.16 -17.10 4.13
N LEU A 141 5.43 -16.93 2.84
CA LEU A 141 4.48 -17.17 1.75
C LEU A 141 5.08 -18.27 0.86
N ASP A 142 4.30 -19.31 0.58
CA ASP A 142 4.74 -20.48 -0.22
C ASP A 142 5.98 -21.22 0.32
N GLY A 143 6.19 -21.21 1.63
CA GLY A 143 7.30 -21.91 2.28
C GLY A 143 8.66 -21.20 2.17
N CYS A 144 8.67 -19.95 1.72
CA CYS A 144 9.82 -19.04 1.76
C CYS A 144 9.68 -18.00 2.89
#